data_AF-A0A391P8M8-F1
#
_entry.id   AF-A0A391P8M8-F1
#
_cell.length_a   1.000
_cell.length_b   1.000
_cell.length_c   1.000
_cell.angle_alpha   90.00
_cell.angle_beta   90.00
_cell.angle_gamma   90.00
#
_symmetry.space_group_name_H-M   'P 1'
#
loop_
_entity.id
_entity.type
_entity.pdbx_description
1 polymer ?
#
loop_
_entity_poly.entity_id
_entity_poly.type
_entity_poly.pdbx_seq_one_letter_code
_entity_poly.pdbx_strand_id
1 'polypeptide(L)' 'MKATYQEIKDYVLKEFGLKVSNLYISQVKRKCGIEVGENYNLPKSENARVPQCPKEKEDAIKAALKYFAMI' A
#
# COMPACT_ATOMS: atom_id res chain seq x y z
N MET A 1 -16.49 -6.50 1.88
CA MET A 1 -15.36 -6.83 2.78
C MET A 1 -14.11 -6.12 2.24
N LYS A 2 -13.32 -5.43 3.08
CA LYS A 2 -12.07 -4.78 2.64
C LYS A 2 -10.91 -5.73 2.92
N ALA A 3 -9.98 -5.90 1.97
CA ALA A 3 -8.79 -6.69 2.21
C ALA A 3 -7.89 -6.04 3.28
N THR A 4 -7.45 -6.88 4.20
CA THR A 4 -6.48 -6.55 5.23
C THR A 4 -5.11 -6.24 4.61
N TYR A 5 -4.25 -5.56 5.37
CA TYR A 5 -2.88 -5.33 4.92
C TYR A 5 -2.11 -6.63 4.67
N GLN A 6 -2.44 -7.70 5.40
CA GLN A 6 -1.79 -8.99 5.25
C GLN A 6 -2.18 -9.65 3.92
N GLU A 7 -3.47 -9.69 3.60
CA GLU A 7 -3.96 -10.27 2.34
C GLU A 7 -3.37 -9.55 1.11
N ILE A 8 -3.23 -8.23 1.18
CA ILE A 8 -2.58 -7.45 0.11
C ILE A 8 -1.11 -7.83 -0.03
N LYS A 9 -0.37 -8.00 1.08
CA LYS A 9 1.03 -8.43 1.02
C LYS A 9 1.17 -9.83 0.44
N ASP A 10 0.33 -10.74 0.88
CA ASP A 10 0.38 -12.14 0.46
C ASP A 10 0.04 -12.27 -1.02
N TYR A 11 -0.95 -11.53 -1.51
CA TYR A 11 -1.26 -11.45 -2.94
C TYR A 11 -0.09 -10.90 -3.74
N VAL A 12 0.50 -9.78 -3.32
CA VAL A 12 1.65 -9.17 -4.02
C VAL A 12 2.85 -10.10 -4.04
N LEU A 13 3.10 -10.82 -2.94
CA LEU A 13 4.18 -11.80 -2.88
C LEU A 13 3.91 -13.01 -3.77
N LYS A 14 2.66 -13.51 -3.80
CA LYS A 14 2.29 -14.69 -4.59
C LYS A 14 2.28 -14.42 -6.10
N GLU A 15 1.70 -13.31 -6.52
CA GLU A 15 1.53 -13.00 -7.94
C GLU A 15 2.75 -12.32 -8.57
N PHE A 16 3.47 -11.49 -7.80
CA PHE A 16 4.59 -10.70 -8.31
C PHE A 16 5.94 -11.09 -7.70
N GLY A 17 5.98 -11.93 -6.65
CA GLY A 17 7.22 -12.24 -5.94
C GLY A 17 7.78 -11.07 -5.11
N LEU A 18 7.01 -9.98 -4.94
CA LEU A 18 7.49 -8.75 -4.33
C LEU A 18 7.09 -8.63 -2.86
N LYS A 19 8.02 -8.16 -2.03
CA LYS A 19 7.74 -7.80 -0.63
C LYS A 19 7.41 -6.31 -0.51
N VAL A 20 6.20 -6.00 -0.05
CA VAL A 20 5.70 -4.64 0.17
C VAL A 20 5.48 -4.33 1.65
N SER A 21 5.75 -3.09 2.05
CA SER A 21 5.54 -2.62 3.42
C SER A 21 4.13 -2.05 3.59
N ASN A 22 3.63 -2.00 4.83
CA ASN A 22 2.35 -1.36 5.15
C ASN A 22 2.32 0.12 4.72
N LEU A 23 3.47 0.79 4.80
CA LEU A 23 3.63 2.18 4.36
C LEU A 23 3.31 2.34 2.87
N TYR A 24 3.81 1.44 2.02
CA TYR A 24 3.53 1.51 0.59
C TYR A 24 2.06 1.22 0.30
N ILE A 25 1.46 0.24 0.99
CA ILE A 25 0.04 -0.05 0.83
C ILE A 25 -0.81 1.15 1.23
N SER A 26 -0.48 1.83 2.33
CA SER A 26 -1.23 3.00 2.78
C SER A 26 -1.05 4.20 1.84
N GLN A 27 0.16 4.44 1.33
CA GLN A 27 0.41 5.47 0.31
C GLN A 27 -0.42 5.23 -0.96
N VAL A 28 -0.41 4.01 -1.49
CA VAL A 28 -1.13 3.66 -2.72
C VAL A 28 -2.64 3.73 -2.50
N LYS A 29 -3.15 3.23 -1.37
CA LYS A 29 -4.56 3.38 -0.99
C LYS A 29 -4.99 4.86 -0.96
N ARG A 30 -4.20 5.74 -0.35
CA ARG A 30 -4.45 7.20 -0.37
C ARG A 30 -4.46 7.78 -1.78
N LYS A 31 -3.49 7.40 -2.63
CA LYS A 31 -3.44 7.82 -4.04
C LYS A 31 -4.69 7.41 -4.82
N CYS A 32 -5.29 6.29 -4.46
CA CYS A 32 -6.51 5.77 -5.07
C CYS A 32 -7.81 6.25 -4.38
N GLY A 33 -7.74 7.16 -3.40
CA GLY A 33 -8.92 7.66 -2.68
C GLY A 33 -9.52 6.68 -1.67
N ILE A 34 -8.83 5.58 -1.33
CA ILE A 34 -9.28 4.65 -0.29
C ILE A 34 -8.91 5.24 1.07
N GLU A 35 -9.90 5.40 1.93
CA GLU A 35 -9.68 5.72 3.34
C GLU A 35 -8.82 4.64 4.01
N VAL A 36 -7.66 5.07 4.49
CA VAL A 36 -6.79 4.30 5.36
C VAL A 36 -6.93 4.84 6.75
N GLY A 37 -7.09 3.95 7.74
CA GLY A 37 -7.11 4.32 9.15
C GLY A 37 -5.88 5.14 9.55
N GLU A 38 -5.98 5.83 10.69
CA GLU A 38 -4.97 6.80 11.14
C GLU A 38 -3.55 6.25 11.02
N ASN A 39 -2.71 7.03 10.33
CA ASN A 39 -1.32 6.68 10.15
C ASN A 39 -0.56 7.19 11.38
N TYR A 40 -0.38 6.31 12.37
CA TYR A 40 0.35 6.62 13.62
C TYR A 40 1.82 7.03 13.38
N ASN A 41 2.35 6.82 12.17
CA ASN A 41 3.63 7.38 11.72
C ASN A 41 3.41 8.73 11.05
N LEU A 42 2.91 9.71 11.80
CA LEU A 42 3.09 11.10 11.41
C LEU A 42 4.59 11.41 11.45
N PRO A 43 5.18 11.95 10.38
CA PRO A 43 6.56 12.39 10.45
C PRO A 43 6.67 13.45 11.55
N LYS A 44 7.54 13.21 12.55
CA LYS A 44 7.81 14.16 13.64
C LYS A 44 8.50 15.45 13.16
N SER A 45 8.82 15.56 11.87
CA SER A 45 9.51 16.69 11.26
C SER A 45 9.02 16.92 9.83
N GLU A 46 8.84 18.20 9.44
CA GLU A 46 8.45 18.64 8.09
C GLU A 46 9.35 18.08 6.97
N ASN A 47 10.59 17.70 7.29
CA ASN A 47 11.61 17.25 6.33
C ASN A 47 11.84 15.73 6.31
N ALA A 48 10.98 14.92 6.94
CA ALA A 48 11.10 13.49 6.84
C ALA A 48 10.83 13.05 5.39
N ARG A 49 11.89 12.72 4.65
CA ARG A 49 11.80 12.13 3.30
C ARG A 49 11.10 10.79 3.42
N VAL A 50 9.77 10.78 3.24
CA VAL A 50 9.02 9.54 3.17
C VAL A 50 9.48 8.80 1.92
N PRO A 51 9.98 7.55 2.04
CA PRO A 51 10.40 6.79 0.88
C PRO A 51 9.21 6.64 -0.07
N GLN A 52 9.41 7.05 -1.33
CA GLN A 52 8.42 6.83 -2.37
C GLN A 52 8.42 5.36 -2.76
N CYS A 53 7.22 4.78 -2.86
CA CYS A 53 7.08 3.42 -3.35
C CYS A 53 7.66 3.32 -4.77
N PRO A 54 8.58 2.37 -5.04
CA PRO A 54 9.01 2.08 -6.41
C PRO A 54 7.80 1.74 -7.29
N LYS A 55 7.84 2.17 -8.55
CA LYS A 55 6.71 2.01 -9.48
C LYS A 55 6.22 0.56 -9.58
N GLU A 56 7.14 -0.39 -9.63
CA GLU A 56 6.84 -1.83 -9.67
C GLU A 56 6.01 -2.29 -8.46
N LYS A 57 6.37 -1.84 -7.25
CA LYS A 57 5.63 -2.16 -6.02
C LYS A 57 4.28 -1.45 -5.98
N GLU A 58 4.21 -0.22 -6.47
CA GLU A 58 2.95 0.52 -6.58
C GLU A 58 1.97 -0.19 -7.51
N ASP A 59 2.43 -0.65 -8.67
CA ASP A 59 1.60 -1.37 -9.64
C ASP A 59 1.13 -2.72 -9.09
N ALA A 60 2.00 -3.47 -8.41
CA ALA A 60 1.62 -4.71 -7.75
C ALA A 60 0.56 -4.49 -6.64
N ILE A 61 0.71 -3.44 -5.82
CA ILE A 61 -0.28 -3.09 -4.80
C ILE A 61 -1.60 -2.67 -5.47
N LYS A 62 -1.58 -1.88 -6.55
CA LYS A 62 -2.80 -1.51 -7.28
C LYS A 62 -3.50 -2.73 -7.86
N ALA A 63 -2.74 -3.69 -8.40
CA ALA A 63 -3.31 -4.96 -8.87
C ALA A 63 -4.00 -5.73 -7.75
N ALA A 64 -3.37 -5.81 -6.56
CA ALA A 64 -4.00 -6.39 -5.38
C ALA A 64 -5.29 -5.66 -4.99
N LEU A 65 -5.27 -4.33 -4.96
CA LEU A 65 -6.45 -3.52 -4.62
C LEU A 65 -7.60 -3.76 -5.60
N LYS A 66 -7.32 -3.86 -6.91
CA LYS A 66 -8.32 -4.23 -7.93
C LYS A 66 -8.85 -5.65 -7.74
N TYR A 67 -7.96 -6.61 -7.46
CA TYR A 67 -8.34 -8.00 -7.20
C TYR A 67 -9.32 -8.13 -6.02
N PHE A 68 -9.11 -7.34 -4.97
CA PHE A 68 -10.00 -7.27 -3.82
C PHE A 68 -11.19 -6.29 -4.00
N ALA A 69 -11.43 -5.80 -5.23
CA ALA A 69 -12.50 -4.85 -5.55
C ALA A 69 -12.53 -3.61 -4.62
N MET A 70 -11.35 -3.12 -4.24
CA MET A 70 -11.20 -1.92 -3.40
C MET A 70 -11.16 -0.63 -4.22
N ILE A 71 -10.79 -0.73 -5.51
CA ILE A 71 -10.73 0.35 -6.53
C ILE A 71 -11.24 -0.16 -7.87
#